data_AF-A0A9D1IAN1-F1
#
_entry.id   AF-A0A9D1IAN1-F1
#
_cell.length_a   1.000
_cell.length_b   1.000
_cell.length_c   1.000
_cell.angle_alpha   90.00
_cell.angle_beta   90.00
_cell.angle_gamma   90.00
#
_symmetry.space_group_name_H-M   'P 1'
#
loop_
_entity.id
_entity.type
_entity.pdbx_description
1 polymer ?
#
loop_
_entity_poly.entity_id
_entity_poly.type
_entity_poly.pdbx_seq_one_letter_code
_entity_poly.pdbx_strand_id
1 'polypeptide(L)'
;MPNRVKTKDFIAFLEWALNNKCGYIMGSYGQDPKKWPENSFWFTQYSGKQRQKALFWRKTCPAVFDCNGLAEGCYQKLTGVNINTRARNNFSQWCSNSGVGKIPAKLRVPGAAVFVHNGSYISHVGYLWKPVDAAKPEGDWWVIEAKGVMYGVVQTKLSAGRWNRYGWMTKYFDYGDDTVPPEPLPLGAQTLQLGSTGGDVKDLQLKLLAWGYNLGKWGADGEYGKATSDAVSKFQVDQGIPVTGLYDAATHQKLVEKFEQENAPA
;
A
#
# COMPACT_ATOMS: atom_id res chain seq x y z
N MET A 1 -11.10 17.21 -5.89
CA MET A 1 -10.18 16.08 -5.63
C MET A 1 -9.11 16.12 -6.71
N PRO A 2 -7.85 15.75 -6.44
CA PRO A 2 -6.86 15.73 -7.51
C PRO A 2 -7.24 14.64 -8.54
N ASN A 3 -6.96 14.87 -9.82
CA ASN A 3 -7.34 13.95 -10.89
C ASN A 3 -6.60 12.62 -10.71
N ARG A 4 -7.34 11.52 -10.53
CA ARG A 4 -6.76 10.18 -10.46
C ARG A 4 -6.17 9.79 -11.82
N VAL A 5 -4.98 9.21 -11.80
CA VAL A 5 -4.30 8.67 -12.98
C VAL A 5 -4.89 7.30 -13.31
N LYS A 6 -5.26 7.05 -14.57
CA LYS A 6 -5.73 5.71 -14.97
C LYS A 6 -4.58 4.70 -14.83
N THR A 7 -4.87 3.53 -14.26
CA THR A 7 -3.86 2.48 -14.05
C THR A 7 -3.21 2.00 -15.32
N LYS A 8 -3.89 2.02 -16.47
CA LYS A 8 -3.26 1.75 -17.77
C LYS A 8 -2.07 2.67 -18.05
N ASP A 9 -2.15 3.94 -17.67
CA ASP A 9 -1.08 4.92 -17.87
C ASP A 9 0.05 4.69 -16.86
N PHE A 10 -0.30 4.24 -15.65
CA PHE A 10 0.68 3.80 -14.65
C PHE A 10 1.45 2.56 -15.12
N ILE A 11 0.77 1.56 -15.69
CA ILE A 11 1.41 0.38 -16.26
C ILE A 11 2.35 0.76 -17.40
N ALA A 12 1.91 1.61 -18.34
CA ALA A 12 2.76 2.10 -19.42
C ALA A 12 4.02 2.82 -18.88
N PHE A 13 3.88 3.57 -17.78
CA PHE A 13 5.02 4.21 -17.10
C PHE A 13 5.98 3.18 -16.48
N LEU A 14 5.46 2.15 -15.80
CA LEU A 14 6.28 1.07 -15.22
C LEU A 14 7.03 0.30 -16.31
N GLU A 15 6.36 -0.04 -17.41
CA GLU A 15 6.96 -0.69 -18.58
C GLU A 15 8.05 0.18 -19.19
N TRP A 16 7.81 1.49 -19.34
CA TRP A 16 8.84 2.42 -19.79
C TRP A 16 10.06 2.40 -18.85
N ALA A 17 9.85 2.45 -17.54
CA ALA A 17 10.94 2.46 -16.56
C ALA A 17 11.77 1.16 -16.62
N LEU A 18 11.10 0.02 -16.75
CA LEU A 18 11.71 -1.30 -16.91
C LEU A 18 12.50 -1.40 -18.23
N ASN A 19 11.87 -1.08 -19.36
CA ASN A 19 12.46 -1.21 -20.70
C ASN A 19 13.66 -0.28 -20.89
N ASN A 20 13.65 0.89 -20.26
CA ASN A 20 14.77 1.84 -20.28
C ASN A 20 15.83 1.55 -19.20
N LYS A 21 15.71 0.44 -18.47
CA LYS A 21 16.65 0.03 -17.41
C LYS A 21 16.93 1.18 -16.43
N CYS A 22 15.88 1.85 -15.98
CA CYS A 22 16.01 2.97 -15.05
C CYS A 22 16.72 2.53 -13.76
N GLY A 23 17.57 3.40 -13.24
CA GLY A 23 18.41 3.09 -12.08
C GLY A 23 17.66 3.26 -10.76
N TYR A 24 18.36 3.02 -9.66
CA TYR A 24 17.84 3.28 -8.32
C TYR A 24 18.70 4.28 -7.58
N ILE A 25 18.07 5.31 -7.03
CA ILE A 25 18.63 6.22 -6.03
C ILE A 25 17.55 6.43 -4.96
N MET A 26 17.90 6.27 -3.68
CA MET A 26 16.97 6.45 -2.57
C MET A 26 16.45 7.90 -2.55
N GLY A 27 15.13 8.07 -2.44
CA GLY A 27 14.44 9.35 -2.45
C GLY A 27 14.15 9.92 -3.85
N SER A 28 14.50 9.20 -4.92
CA SER A 28 14.24 9.66 -6.29
C SER A 28 12.93 9.11 -6.84
N TYR A 29 12.29 9.86 -7.74
CA TYR A 29 10.98 9.56 -8.33
C TYR A 29 10.95 9.86 -9.84
N GLY A 30 12.07 9.68 -10.54
CA GLY A 30 12.14 9.82 -12.00
C GLY A 30 12.95 11.00 -12.50
N GLN A 31 13.72 11.64 -11.62
CA GLN A 31 14.68 12.66 -12.03
C GLN A 31 15.79 12.05 -12.90
N ASP A 32 16.33 12.86 -13.81
CA ASP A 32 17.54 12.56 -14.58
C ASP A 32 18.79 12.73 -13.67
N PRO A 33 19.47 11.65 -13.29
CA PRO A 33 20.57 11.74 -12.33
C PRO A 33 21.81 12.45 -12.91
N LYS A 34 21.93 12.59 -14.23
CA LYS A 34 23.07 13.26 -14.89
C LYS A 34 23.20 14.72 -14.47
N LYS A 35 22.07 15.34 -14.13
CA LYS A 35 21.96 16.74 -13.70
C LYS A 35 22.48 16.98 -12.28
N TRP A 36 22.71 15.92 -11.49
CA TRP A 36 23.21 16.06 -10.13
C TRP A 36 24.74 16.04 -10.07
N PRO A 37 25.37 16.88 -9.23
CA PRO A 37 26.80 16.81 -8.95
C PRO A 37 27.18 15.45 -8.33
N GLU A 38 28.35 14.90 -8.69
CA GLU A 38 28.82 13.60 -8.16
C GLU A 38 29.06 13.60 -6.64
N ASN A 39 29.30 14.77 -6.05
CA ASN A 39 29.47 14.98 -4.61
C ASN A 39 28.16 15.34 -3.89
N SER A 40 27.01 15.34 -4.58
CA SER A 40 25.72 15.62 -3.96
C SER A 40 25.26 14.48 -3.04
N PHE A 41 24.36 14.82 -2.11
CA PHE A 41 23.71 13.88 -1.17
C PHE A 41 23.18 12.62 -1.87
N TRP A 42 22.66 12.76 -3.09
CA TRP A 42 22.11 11.67 -3.89
C TRP A 42 23.08 10.50 -4.09
N PHE A 43 24.39 10.77 -4.14
CA PHE A 43 25.43 9.75 -4.31
C PHE A 43 26.26 9.52 -3.05
N THR A 44 26.46 10.55 -2.21
CA THR A 44 27.24 10.43 -0.97
C THR A 44 26.50 9.71 0.15
N GLN A 45 25.17 9.51 0.04
CA GLN A 45 24.41 8.61 0.91
C GLN A 45 24.80 7.13 0.77
N TYR A 46 25.58 6.77 -0.25
CA TYR A 46 26.11 5.43 -0.44
C TYR A 46 27.63 5.38 -0.21
N SER A 47 28.14 4.20 0.10
CA SER A 47 29.57 3.93 0.23
C SER A 47 30.01 2.70 -0.60
N GLY A 48 31.32 2.56 -0.82
CA GLY A 48 31.91 1.42 -1.50
C GLY A 48 31.25 1.08 -2.85
N LYS A 49 30.93 -0.22 -3.05
CA LYS A 49 30.31 -0.74 -4.28
C LYS A 49 28.95 -0.11 -4.59
N GLN A 50 28.17 0.26 -3.56
CA GLN A 50 26.90 0.93 -3.76
C GLN A 50 27.08 2.33 -4.35
N ARG A 51 28.07 3.09 -3.87
CA ARG A 51 28.39 4.41 -4.43
C ARG A 51 28.89 4.31 -5.87
N GLN A 52 29.75 3.33 -6.16
CA GLN A 52 30.20 3.07 -7.53
C GLN A 52 29.00 2.77 -8.45
N LYS A 53 28.05 1.95 -7.99
CA LYS A 53 26.85 1.63 -8.75
C LYS A 53 25.91 2.83 -8.91
N ALA A 54 25.76 3.67 -7.88
CA ALA A 54 24.99 4.91 -7.94
C ALA A 54 25.57 5.90 -8.99
N LEU A 55 26.90 6.06 -9.02
CA LEU A 55 27.59 6.87 -10.03
C LEU A 55 27.54 6.24 -11.43
N PHE A 56 27.45 4.92 -11.54
CA PHE A 56 27.15 4.25 -12.80
C PHE A 56 25.75 4.61 -13.30
N TRP A 57 24.72 4.56 -12.43
CA TRP A 57 23.36 4.98 -12.80
C TRP A 57 23.32 6.45 -13.23
N ARG A 58 24.06 7.32 -12.52
CA ARG A 58 24.24 8.74 -12.90
C ARG A 58 24.64 8.89 -14.35
N LYS A 59 25.60 8.09 -14.84
CA LYS A 59 26.15 8.21 -16.18
C LYS A 59 25.26 7.57 -17.25
N THR A 60 24.55 6.50 -16.91
CA THR A 60 23.97 5.58 -17.91
C THR A 60 22.45 5.65 -18.03
N CYS A 61 21.72 5.92 -16.95
CA CYS A 61 20.26 5.84 -16.98
C CYS A 61 19.61 7.16 -17.41
N PRO A 62 18.41 7.11 -18.02
CA PRO A 62 17.61 8.30 -18.29
C PRO A 62 16.89 8.82 -17.05
N ALA A 63 16.60 7.95 -16.08
CA ALA A 63 15.93 8.30 -14.84
C ALA A 63 16.30 7.31 -13.72
N VAL A 64 16.09 7.74 -12.47
CA VAL A 64 16.26 6.92 -11.26
C VAL A 64 15.04 6.97 -10.36
N PHE A 65 14.73 5.85 -9.72
CA PHE A 65 13.58 5.69 -8.84
C PHE A 65 13.98 4.95 -7.56
N ASP A 66 13.41 5.35 -6.42
CA ASP A 66 13.24 4.41 -5.31
C ASP A 66 11.94 3.60 -5.47
N CYS A 67 11.68 2.69 -4.53
CA CYS A 67 10.54 1.78 -4.63
C CYS A 67 9.19 2.51 -4.78
N ASN A 68 8.96 3.55 -3.96
CA ASN A 68 7.73 4.35 -4.03
C ASN A 68 7.77 5.40 -5.14
N GLY A 69 8.98 5.84 -5.49
CA GLY A 69 9.25 6.84 -6.51
C GLY A 69 8.70 6.47 -7.88
N LEU A 70 8.46 5.18 -8.17
CA LEU A 70 7.78 4.75 -9.38
C LEU A 70 6.33 5.28 -9.45
N ALA A 71 5.55 5.13 -8.38
CA ALA A 71 4.18 5.64 -8.33
C ALA A 71 4.14 7.16 -8.22
N GLU A 72 4.99 7.75 -7.36
CA GLU A 72 5.09 9.20 -7.23
C GLU A 72 5.51 9.87 -8.54
N GLY A 73 6.52 9.31 -9.21
CA GLY A 73 7.05 9.80 -10.47
C GLY A 73 6.04 9.74 -11.61
N CYS A 74 5.29 8.64 -11.69
CA CYS A 74 4.19 8.53 -12.65
C CYS A 74 3.15 9.64 -12.42
N TYR A 75 2.70 9.78 -11.17
CA TYR A 75 1.66 10.74 -10.82
C TYR A 75 2.11 12.18 -11.09
N GLN A 76 3.33 12.54 -10.69
CA GLN A 76 3.89 13.86 -10.95
C GLN A 76 4.05 14.11 -12.45
N LYS A 77 4.53 13.13 -13.22
CA LYS A 77 4.72 13.27 -14.67
C LYS A 77 3.40 13.54 -15.40
N LEU A 78 2.31 12.91 -14.97
CA LEU A 78 1.01 12.99 -15.65
C LEU A 78 0.13 14.14 -15.16
N THR A 79 0.31 14.58 -13.91
CA THR A 79 -0.56 15.61 -13.31
C THR A 79 0.15 16.92 -13.01
N GLY A 80 1.49 16.94 -13.04
CA GLY A 80 2.31 18.05 -12.54
C GLY A 80 2.38 18.17 -11.02
N VAL A 81 1.64 17.33 -10.27
CA VAL A 81 1.55 17.41 -8.81
C VAL A 81 2.57 16.47 -8.17
N ASN A 82 3.49 17.04 -7.39
CA ASN A 82 4.34 16.25 -6.51
C ASN A 82 3.58 15.94 -5.21
N ILE A 83 3.35 14.65 -4.96
CA ILE A 83 2.62 14.17 -3.79
C ILE A 83 3.53 13.91 -2.57
N ASN A 84 4.85 13.96 -2.74
CA ASN A 84 5.89 13.89 -1.70
C ASN A 84 5.57 12.85 -0.62
N THR A 85 5.40 11.59 -1.03
CA THR A 85 4.91 10.56 -0.13
C THR A 85 5.91 9.41 -0.04
N ARG A 86 6.18 8.94 1.17
CA ARG A 86 7.07 7.80 1.42
C ARG A 86 6.30 6.49 1.27
N ALA A 87 6.98 5.37 1.00
CA ALA A 87 6.38 4.03 0.92
C ALA A 87 5.47 3.70 2.13
N ARG A 88 5.88 4.08 3.35
CA ARG A 88 5.09 3.92 4.59
C ARG A 88 3.75 4.64 4.61
N ASN A 89 3.60 5.72 3.86
CA ASN A 89 2.35 6.46 3.74
C ASN A 89 1.51 5.97 2.55
N ASN A 90 2.13 5.30 1.57
CA ASN A 90 1.40 4.75 0.42
C ASN A 90 0.39 3.70 0.87
N PHE A 91 0.83 2.71 1.64
CA PHE A 91 -0.06 1.66 2.14
C PHE A 91 -1.22 2.21 2.99
N SER A 92 -0.93 3.03 4.01
CA SER A 92 -1.94 3.50 4.96
C SER A 92 -2.82 4.64 4.45
N GLN A 93 -2.33 5.47 3.52
CA GLN A 93 -3.05 6.68 3.09
C GLN A 93 -3.57 6.63 1.67
N TRP A 94 -3.03 5.76 0.80
CA TRP A 94 -3.43 5.73 -0.61
C TRP A 94 -4.28 4.51 -0.95
N CYS A 95 -4.15 3.44 -0.17
CA CYS A 95 -4.74 2.18 -0.54
C CYS A 95 -6.17 2.02 -0.03
N SER A 96 -7.02 1.50 -0.91
CA SER A 96 -8.23 0.73 -0.56
C SER A 96 -8.03 -0.72 -1.00
N ASN A 97 -8.97 -1.60 -0.70
CA ASN A 97 -8.85 -3.03 -1.00
C ASN A 97 -7.51 -3.61 -0.50
N SER A 98 -7.10 -3.12 0.67
CA SER A 98 -5.82 -3.41 1.28
C SER A 98 -5.95 -4.50 2.34
N GLY A 99 -4.82 -5.09 2.71
CA GLY A 99 -4.81 -6.19 3.68
C GLY A 99 -3.42 -6.64 4.04
N VAL A 100 -3.40 -7.59 4.98
CA VAL A 100 -2.20 -8.29 5.46
C VAL A 100 -2.02 -9.63 4.80
N GLY A 101 -0.76 -10.03 4.63
CA GLY A 101 -0.39 -11.30 4.06
C GLY A 101 -0.22 -11.21 2.54
N LYS A 102 -0.48 -12.33 1.88
CA LYS A 102 -0.37 -12.43 0.42
C LYS A 102 -1.60 -11.80 -0.22
N ILE A 103 -1.41 -11.11 -1.35
CA ILE A 103 -2.52 -10.56 -2.13
C ILE A 103 -3.45 -11.69 -2.66
N PRO A 104 -4.75 -11.66 -2.32
CA PRO A 104 -5.74 -12.60 -2.86
C PRO A 104 -5.81 -12.53 -4.38
N ALA A 105 -6.07 -13.66 -5.05
CA ALA A 105 -6.16 -13.71 -6.52
C ALA A 105 -7.16 -12.69 -7.09
N LYS A 106 -8.33 -12.54 -6.45
CA LYS A 106 -9.38 -11.58 -6.83
C LYS A 106 -8.95 -10.10 -6.77
N LEU A 107 -7.86 -9.78 -6.08
CA LEU A 107 -7.33 -8.43 -5.95
C LEU A 107 -6.11 -8.18 -6.85
N ARG A 108 -5.68 -9.19 -7.63
CA ARG A 108 -4.55 -9.06 -8.54
C ARG A 108 -5.02 -8.41 -9.83
N VAL A 109 -4.71 -7.12 -9.93
CA VAL A 109 -4.96 -6.31 -11.11
C VAL A 109 -3.69 -5.53 -11.45
N PRO A 110 -3.48 -5.15 -12.72
CA PRO A 110 -2.37 -4.30 -13.10
C PRO A 110 -2.35 -3.00 -12.27
N GLY A 111 -1.20 -2.68 -11.69
CA GLY A 111 -0.99 -1.52 -10.84
C GLY A 111 -1.34 -1.73 -9.37
N ALA A 112 -1.88 -2.89 -8.96
CA ALA A 112 -2.05 -3.20 -7.54
C ALA A 112 -0.69 -3.22 -6.84
N ALA A 113 -0.60 -2.65 -5.65
CA ALA A 113 0.64 -2.56 -4.89
C ALA A 113 0.76 -3.74 -3.92
N VAL A 114 1.99 -4.26 -3.81
CA VAL A 114 2.40 -5.23 -2.79
C VAL A 114 3.55 -4.65 -2.00
N PHE A 115 3.53 -4.85 -0.68
CA PHE A 115 4.44 -4.18 0.22
C PHE A 115 5.13 -5.17 1.17
N VAL A 116 6.32 -4.79 1.63
CA VAL A 116 7.05 -5.47 2.69
C VAL A 116 7.04 -4.58 3.92
N HIS A 117 6.37 -5.04 4.97
CA HIS A 117 6.44 -4.50 6.32
C HIS A 117 7.50 -5.26 7.13
N ASN A 118 8.46 -4.56 7.73
CA ASN A 118 9.58 -5.19 8.45
C ASN A 118 9.37 -5.33 9.97
N GLY A 119 8.19 -4.98 10.46
CA GLY A 119 7.85 -4.95 11.89
C GLY A 119 7.69 -3.53 12.44
N SER A 120 8.32 -2.53 11.80
CA SER A 120 8.23 -1.12 12.22
C SER A 120 7.60 -0.21 11.18
N TYR A 121 7.85 -0.48 9.89
CA TYR A 121 7.29 0.31 8.78
C TYR A 121 7.30 -0.49 7.48
N ILE A 122 6.63 0.05 6.45
CA ILE A 122 6.75 -0.44 5.07
C ILE A 122 8.13 -0.10 4.52
N SER A 123 8.98 -1.11 4.40
CA SER A 123 10.36 -0.98 3.91
C SER A 123 10.48 -1.05 2.39
N HIS A 124 9.47 -1.59 1.71
CA HIS A 124 9.52 -1.80 0.26
C HIS A 124 8.13 -1.89 -0.36
N VAL A 125 8.01 -1.51 -1.64
CA VAL A 125 6.79 -1.64 -2.46
C VAL A 125 7.16 -2.10 -3.88
N GLY A 126 6.30 -2.94 -4.46
CA GLY A 126 6.31 -3.31 -5.86
C GLY A 126 4.89 -3.25 -6.44
N TYR A 127 4.78 -3.23 -7.76
CA TYR A 127 3.51 -3.05 -8.46
C TYR A 127 3.25 -4.22 -9.40
N LEU A 128 2.08 -4.85 -9.27
CA LEU A 128 1.66 -5.93 -10.15
C LEU A 128 1.59 -5.43 -11.60
N TRP A 129 2.18 -6.17 -12.52
CA TRP A 129 2.16 -5.86 -13.94
C TRP A 129 1.14 -6.72 -14.67
N LYS A 130 1.38 -8.04 -14.74
CA LYS A 130 0.54 -9.00 -15.46
C LYS A 130 0.76 -10.42 -14.94
N PRO A 131 -0.18 -11.35 -15.17
CA PRO A 131 0.04 -12.77 -14.90
C PRO A 131 1.31 -13.28 -15.59
N VAL A 132 2.01 -14.22 -14.95
CA VAL A 132 3.12 -14.96 -15.58
C VAL A 132 2.58 -15.85 -16.69
N ASP A 133 1.42 -16.46 -16.46
CA ASP A 133 0.65 -17.25 -17.42
C ASP A 133 -0.71 -16.56 -17.61
N ALA A 134 -0.97 -16.05 -18.81
CA ALA A 134 -2.21 -15.34 -19.13
C ALA A 134 -3.46 -16.24 -19.03
N ALA A 135 -3.31 -17.57 -19.14
CA ALA A 135 -4.40 -18.52 -18.98
C ALA A 135 -4.70 -18.85 -17.50
N LYS A 136 -3.83 -18.41 -16.57
CA LYS A 136 -3.95 -18.66 -15.12
C LYS A 136 -3.78 -17.36 -14.33
N PRO A 137 -4.71 -16.39 -14.45
CA PRO A 137 -4.62 -15.11 -13.75
C PRO A 137 -4.66 -15.23 -12.21
N GLU A 138 -5.15 -16.34 -11.67
CA GLU A 138 -5.08 -16.68 -10.25
C GLU A 138 -3.70 -17.19 -9.79
N GLY A 139 -2.80 -17.48 -10.74
CA GLY A 139 -1.44 -17.96 -10.54
C GLY A 139 -0.44 -16.85 -10.16
N ASP A 140 0.83 -17.06 -10.51
CA ASP A 140 1.90 -16.11 -10.21
C ASP A 140 1.83 -14.87 -11.13
N TRP A 141 2.32 -13.74 -10.65
CA TRP A 141 2.31 -12.47 -11.37
C TRP A 141 3.72 -11.90 -11.49
N TRP A 142 3.96 -11.14 -12.56
CA TRP A 142 5.11 -10.26 -12.63
C TRP A 142 4.85 -9.01 -11.79
N VAL A 143 5.85 -8.61 -11.01
CA VAL A 143 5.88 -7.39 -10.21
C VAL A 143 7.01 -6.53 -10.74
N ILE A 144 6.73 -5.27 -11.06
CA ILE A 144 7.76 -4.27 -11.37
C ILE A 144 8.10 -3.53 -10.07
N GLU A 145 9.39 -3.46 -9.74
CA GLU A 145 9.88 -2.86 -8.51
C GLU A 145 11.23 -2.17 -8.73
N ALA A 146 11.46 -1.05 -8.03
CA ALA A 146 12.80 -0.46 -7.92
C ALA A 146 13.48 -1.08 -6.68
N LYS A 147 14.30 -2.12 -6.90
CA LYS A 147 14.70 -3.08 -5.85
C LYS A 147 15.88 -2.63 -4.98
N GLY A 148 16.49 -1.49 -5.28
CA GLY A 148 17.65 -0.96 -4.57
C GLY A 148 18.80 -0.60 -5.51
N VAL A 149 19.78 0.14 -4.98
CA VAL A 149 20.89 0.72 -5.75
C VAL A 149 21.68 -0.31 -6.55
N MET A 150 21.77 -1.55 -6.09
CA MET A 150 22.50 -2.60 -6.80
C MET A 150 21.76 -3.14 -8.03
N TYR A 151 20.44 -2.90 -8.14
CA TYR A 151 19.56 -3.55 -9.10
C TYR A 151 18.89 -2.56 -10.06
N GLY A 152 18.40 -1.43 -9.57
CA GLY A 152 17.56 -0.52 -10.38
C GLY A 152 16.09 -0.97 -10.43
N VAL A 153 15.38 -0.57 -11.49
CA VAL A 153 14.03 -1.04 -11.80
C VAL A 153 14.12 -2.40 -12.48
N VAL A 154 13.42 -3.38 -11.91
CA VAL A 154 13.44 -4.77 -12.37
C VAL A 154 12.02 -5.34 -12.37
N GLN A 155 11.86 -6.49 -13.02
CA GLN A 155 10.70 -7.34 -12.82
C GLN A 155 11.09 -8.57 -12.00
N THR A 156 10.23 -8.96 -11.06
CA THR A 156 10.36 -10.18 -10.27
C THR A 156 9.04 -10.93 -10.22
N LYS A 157 9.08 -12.22 -9.91
CA LYS A 157 7.87 -12.98 -9.65
C LYS A 157 7.27 -12.56 -8.30
N LEU A 158 5.95 -12.43 -8.23
CA LEU A 158 5.21 -12.15 -6.99
C LEU A 158 5.57 -13.21 -5.93
N SER A 159 5.63 -14.48 -6.33
CA SER A 159 6.04 -15.60 -5.46
C SER A 159 7.47 -15.51 -4.90
N ALA A 160 8.37 -14.76 -5.53
CA ALA A 160 9.76 -14.62 -5.10
C ALA A 160 9.97 -13.51 -4.05
N GLY A 161 8.97 -12.64 -3.86
CA GLY A 161 9.05 -11.55 -2.88
C GLY A 161 8.50 -11.94 -1.51
N ARG A 162 8.94 -11.20 -0.48
CA ARG A 162 8.50 -11.37 0.92
C ARG A 162 7.28 -10.50 1.25
N TRP A 163 6.40 -10.33 0.28
CA TRP A 163 5.23 -9.45 0.38
C TRP A 163 4.31 -9.91 1.51
N ASN A 164 3.94 -8.99 2.39
CA ASN A 164 3.10 -9.28 3.54
C ASN A 164 2.01 -8.23 3.78
N ARG A 165 1.78 -7.38 2.78
CA ARG A 165 0.79 -6.31 2.72
C ARG A 165 0.45 -6.06 1.25
N TYR A 166 -0.77 -5.64 0.97
CA TYR A 166 -1.22 -5.31 -0.39
C TYR A 166 -2.27 -4.20 -0.40
N GLY A 167 -2.50 -3.58 -1.54
CA GLY A 167 -3.59 -2.62 -1.70
C GLY A 167 -3.68 -2.01 -3.10
N TRP A 168 -4.85 -1.47 -3.43
CA TRP A 168 -5.07 -0.69 -4.64
C TRP A 168 -4.92 0.78 -4.29
N MET A 169 -4.04 1.52 -4.98
CA MET A 169 -3.70 2.92 -4.67
C MET A 169 -4.78 3.92 -5.10
N THR A 170 -6.04 3.65 -4.74
CA THR A 170 -7.28 4.32 -5.18
C THR A 170 -7.34 5.82 -4.91
N LYS A 171 -6.53 6.34 -3.98
CA LYS A 171 -6.44 7.79 -3.75
C LYS A 171 -5.95 8.56 -4.99
N TYR A 172 -4.98 7.99 -5.71
CA TYR A 172 -4.29 8.66 -6.82
C TYR A 172 -4.38 7.90 -8.14
N PHE A 173 -4.75 6.63 -8.09
CA PHE A 173 -4.88 5.78 -9.27
C PHE A 173 -6.30 5.26 -9.40
N ASP A 174 -6.77 5.27 -10.64
CA ASP A 174 -8.09 4.79 -11.02
C ASP A 174 -7.94 3.44 -11.72
N TYR A 175 -8.56 2.42 -11.14
CA TYR A 175 -8.50 1.03 -11.61
C TYR A 175 -9.61 0.72 -12.65
N GLY A 176 -10.51 1.68 -12.91
CA GLY A 176 -11.62 1.55 -13.86
C GLY A 176 -12.90 1.00 -13.23
N ASP A 177 -14.03 1.28 -13.88
CA ASP A 177 -15.36 0.86 -13.41
C ASP A 177 -15.61 -0.66 -13.59
N ASP A 178 -14.92 -1.30 -14.53
CA ASP A 178 -14.98 -2.76 -14.78
C ASP A 178 -14.21 -3.59 -13.74
N THR A 179 -13.26 -2.96 -13.03
CA THR A 179 -12.77 -3.51 -11.77
C THR A 179 -13.75 -3.07 -10.71
N VAL A 180 -14.83 -3.82 -10.53
CA VAL A 180 -15.66 -3.66 -9.34
C VAL A 180 -14.68 -3.69 -8.17
N PRO A 181 -14.47 -2.57 -7.44
CA PRO A 181 -13.78 -2.66 -6.18
C PRO A 181 -14.59 -3.72 -5.44
N PRO A 182 -14.04 -4.87 -5.02
CA PRO A 182 -14.82 -5.66 -4.09
C PRO A 182 -15.21 -4.68 -3.02
N GLU A 183 -16.52 -4.52 -2.79
CA GLU A 183 -17.03 -3.58 -1.80
C GLU A 183 -16.10 -3.69 -0.58
N PRO A 184 -15.65 -2.55 0.00
CA PRO A 184 -14.87 -2.62 1.23
C PRO A 184 -15.56 -3.64 2.11
N LEU A 185 -14.82 -4.71 2.48
CA LEU A 185 -15.42 -5.91 3.07
C LEU A 185 -16.46 -5.43 4.07
N PRO A 186 -17.75 -5.79 3.92
CA PRO A 186 -18.75 -5.24 4.82
C PRO A 186 -18.30 -5.56 6.24
N LEU A 187 -18.39 -4.58 7.13
CA LEU A 187 -17.96 -4.76 8.51
C LEU A 187 -18.63 -6.04 9.05
N GLY A 188 -17.83 -7.02 9.51
CA GLY A 188 -18.31 -8.35 9.92
C GLY A 188 -18.06 -9.49 8.92
N ALA A 189 -17.64 -9.20 7.68
CA ALA A 189 -17.34 -10.23 6.67
C ALA A 189 -16.06 -11.04 6.96
N GLN A 190 -15.21 -10.56 7.86
CA GLN A 190 -14.02 -11.26 8.34
C GLN A 190 -13.76 -10.93 9.80
N THR A 191 -13.00 -11.79 10.48
CA THR A 191 -12.45 -11.47 11.80
C THR A 191 -11.34 -10.43 11.65
N LEU A 192 -11.44 -9.32 12.39
CA LEU A 192 -10.37 -8.32 12.46
C LEU A 192 -9.53 -8.54 13.71
N GLN A 193 -8.22 -8.48 13.55
CA GLN A 193 -7.26 -8.78 14.60
C GLN A 193 -6.00 -7.94 14.43
N LEU A 194 -5.08 -8.02 15.39
CA LEU A 194 -3.82 -7.29 15.32
C LEU A 194 -3.13 -7.50 13.96
N GLY A 195 -2.90 -6.38 13.28
CA GLY A 195 -2.32 -6.34 11.96
C GLY A 195 -3.34 -6.17 10.83
N SER A 196 -4.60 -6.59 10.97
CA SER A 196 -5.65 -6.39 9.95
C SER A 196 -5.71 -4.94 9.49
N THR A 197 -5.97 -4.72 8.21
CA THR A 197 -6.03 -3.38 7.61
C THR A 197 -7.14 -3.35 6.58
N GLY A 198 -7.85 -2.23 6.43
CA GLY A 198 -8.89 -2.13 5.42
C GLY A 198 -9.98 -1.11 5.76
N GLY A 199 -10.96 -1.01 4.86
CA GLY A 199 -12.14 -0.17 5.06
C GLY A 199 -13.00 -0.63 6.23
N ASP A 200 -13.16 -1.94 6.39
CA ASP A 200 -13.81 -2.58 7.55
C ASP A 200 -13.16 -2.21 8.89
N VAL A 201 -11.82 -2.22 8.96
CA VAL A 201 -11.09 -1.77 10.16
C VAL A 201 -11.39 -0.31 10.45
N LYS A 202 -11.36 0.54 9.42
CA LYS A 202 -11.67 1.96 9.57
C LYS A 202 -13.11 2.19 10.01
N ASP A 203 -14.06 1.44 9.46
CA ASP A 203 -15.47 1.54 9.80
C ASP A 203 -15.75 1.09 11.24
N LEU A 204 -15.07 0.04 11.70
CA LEU A 204 -15.06 -0.36 13.11
C LEU A 204 -14.51 0.77 13.98
N GLN A 205 -13.34 1.29 13.64
CA GLN A 205 -12.67 2.34 14.39
C GLN A 205 -13.53 3.62 14.49
N LEU A 206 -14.22 4.01 13.41
CA LEU A 206 -15.12 5.17 13.41
C LEU A 206 -16.31 4.96 14.37
N LYS A 207 -16.91 3.77 14.37
CA LYS A 207 -18.00 3.44 15.31
C LYS A 207 -17.51 3.44 16.76
N LEU A 208 -16.34 2.86 17.02
CA LEU A 208 -15.73 2.87 18.35
C LEU A 208 -15.42 4.30 18.83
N LEU A 209 -14.88 5.16 17.96
CA LEU A 209 -14.65 6.57 18.30
C LEU A 209 -15.94 7.33 18.60
N ALA A 210 -17.01 7.08 17.82
CA ALA A 210 -18.31 7.69 18.05
C ALA A 210 -18.88 7.35 19.44
N TRP A 211 -18.56 6.17 19.97
CA TRP A 211 -18.91 5.74 21.32
C TRP A 211 -17.86 6.09 22.39
N GLY A 212 -16.86 6.91 22.05
CA GLY A 212 -15.87 7.42 23.00
C GLY A 212 -14.72 6.45 23.33
N TYR A 213 -14.61 5.32 22.62
CA TYR A 213 -13.47 4.42 22.80
C TYR A 213 -12.19 5.05 22.26
N ASN A 214 -11.14 5.03 23.07
CA ASN A 214 -9.85 5.63 22.73
C ASN A 214 -9.04 4.74 21.78
N LEU A 215 -8.80 5.22 20.55
CA LEU A 215 -7.94 4.57 19.54
C LEU A 215 -6.50 5.13 19.48
N GLY A 216 -6.10 5.88 20.51
CA GLY A 216 -4.80 6.53 20.58
C GLY A 216 -4.64 7.64 19.55
N LYS A 217 -3.38 7.99 19.28
CA LYS A 217 -3.00 9.15 18.47
C LYS A 217 -3.52 9.12 17.02
N TRP A 218 -3.67 7.93 16.44
CA TRP A 218 -3.91 7.77 15.00
C TRP A 218 -5.40 7.70 14.64
N GLY A 219 -6.29 7.45 15.61
CA GLY A 219 -7.73 7.43 15.38
C GLY A 219 -8.18 6.32 14.43
N ALA A 220 -9.08 6.64 13.51
CA ALA A 220 -9.56 5.73 12.48
C ALA A 220 -8.65 5.74 11.24
N ASP A 221 -7.47 5.14 11.38
CA ASP A 221 -6.43 5.05 10.35
C ASP A 221 -6.58 3.83 9.42
N GLY A 222 -7.52 2.92 9.71
CA GLY A 222 -7.72 1.69 8.96
C GLY A 222 -6.69 0.60 9.26
N GLU A 223 -5.88 0.76 10.31
CA GLU A 223 -4.94 -0.26 10.79
C GLU A 223 -5.35 -0.79 12.17
N TYR A 224 -5.56 -2.10 12.27
CA TYR A 224 -5.95 -2.75 13.52
C TYR A 224 -4.69 -2.95 14.37
N GLY A 225 -4.26 -1.86 15.00
CA GLY A 225 -3.11 -1.82 15.90
C GLY A 225 -3.50 -2.18 17.35
N LYS A 226 -2.51 -2.08 18.25
CA LYS A 226 -2.74 -2.32 19.68
C LYS A 226 -3.86 -1.44 20.24
N ALA A 227 -3.93 -0.17 19.84
CA ALA A 227 -4.97 0.73 20.32
C ALA A 227 -6.38 0.30 19.88
N THR A 228 -6.53 -0.22 18.66
CA THR A 228 -7.81 -0.79 18.19
C THR A 228 -8.16 -2.06 18.93
N SER A 229 -7.19 -2.96 19.14
CA SER A 229 -7.39 -4.17 19.96
C SER A 229 -7.82 -3.81 21.38
N ASP A 230 -7.17 -2.84 22.02
CA ASP A 230 -7.51 -2.38 23.37
C ASP A 230 -8.89 -1.70 23.44
N ALA A 231 -9.34 -1.05 22.36
CA ALA A 231 -10.66 -0.45 22.24
C ALA A 231 -11.75 -1.51 22.03
N VAL A 232 -11.51 -2.51 21.17
CA VAL A 232 -12.40 -3.65 20.99
C VAL A 232 -12.54 -4.45 22.27
N SER A 233 -11.45 -4.68 23.01
CA SER A 233 -11.52 -5.33 24.33
C SER A 233 -12.42 -4.57 25.31
N LYS A 234 -12.36 -3.23 25.32
CA LYS A 234 -13.25 -2.41 26.17
C LYS A 234 -14.70 -2.50 25.72
N PHE A 235 -14.94 -2.43 24.42
CA PHE A 235 -16.27 -2.64 23.86
C PHE A 235 -16.85 -4.01 24.25
N GLN A 236 -16.05 -5.08 24.16
CA GLN A 236 -16.45 -6.43 24.58
C GLN A 236 -16.83 -6.49 26.07
N VAL A 237 -16.06 -5.82 26.94
CA VAL A 237 -16.39 -5.67 28.36
C VAL A 237 -17.75 -4.99 28.54
N ASP A 238 -17.97 -3.84 27.88
CA ASP A 238 -19.20 -3.06 28.03
C ASP A 238 -20.44 -3.80 27.48
N GLN A 239 -20.24 -4.69 26.51
CA GLN A 239 -21.30 -5.51 25.93
C GLN A 239 -21.49 -6.87 26.63
N GLY A 240 -20.68 -7.17 27.66
CA GLY A 240 -20.79 -8.40 28.44
C GLY A 240 -20.46 -9.69 27.65
N ILE A 241 -19.55 -9.60 26.67
CA ILE A 241 -19.09 -10.74 25.86
C ILE A 241 -17.62 -11.08 26.15
N PRO A 242 -17.12 -12.27 25.75
CA PRO A 242 -15.72 -12.65 25.99
C PRO A 242 -14.71 -11.62 25.45
N VAL A 243 -13.74 -11.26 26.29
CA VAL A 243 -12.75 -10.21 26.00
C VAL A 243 -11.55 -10.83 25.26
N THR A 244 -11.65 -10.92 23.95
CA THR A 244 -10.61 -11.49 23.08
C THR A 244 -9.72 -10.42 22.44
N GLY A 245 -10.21 -9.18 22.36
CA GLY A 245 -9.60 -8.11 21.57
C GLY A 245 -9.66 -8.36 20.05
N LEU A 246 -10.36 -9.40 19.61
CA LEU A 246 -10.65 -9.72 18.21
C LEU A 246 -12.03 -9.19 17.86
N TYR A 247 -12.17 -8.60 16.68
CA TYR A 247 -13.49 -8.31 16.12
C TYR A 247 -13.99 -9.54 15.37
N ASP A 248 -14.58 -10.47 16.10
CA ASP A 248 -15.16 -11.71 15.59
C ASP A 248 -16.69 -11.58 15.38
N ALA A 249 -17.35 -12.69 14.99
CA ALA A 249 -18.79 -12.69 14.72
C ALA A 249 -19.64 -12.26 15.94
N ALA A 250 -19.25 -12.66 17.16
CA ALA A 250 -19.95 -12.28 18.37
C ALA A 250 -19.81 -10.79 18.66
N THR A 251 -18.60 -10.26 18.50
CA THR A 251 -18.32 -8.82 18.64
C THR A 251 -19.04 -8.00 17.58
N HIS A 252 -19.08 -8.50 16.34
CA HIS A 252 -19.81 -7.88 15.25
C HIS A 252 -21.31 -7.79 15.54
N GLN A 253 -21.93 -8.88 15.97
CA GLN A 253 -23.35 -8.91 16.33
C GLN A 253 -23.68 -7.85 17.39
N LYS A 254 -22.89 -7.76 18.46
CA LYS A 254 -23.11 -6.74 19.51
C LYS A 254 -22.94 -5.32 19.01
N LEU A 255 -22.01 -5.09 18.10
CA LEU A 255 -21.81 -3.79 17.48
C LEU A 255 -23.03 -3.38 16.63
N VAL A 256 -23.61 -4.32 15.87
CA VAL A 256 -24.83 -4.08 15.09
C VAL A 256 -26.02 -3.80 16.01
N GLU A 257 -26.25 -4.64 17.02
CA GLU A 257 -27.33 -4.46 18.00
C GLU A 257 -27.28 -3.08 18.66
N LYS A 258 -26.10 -2.65 19.13
CA LYS A 258 -25.92 -1.31 19.73
C LYS A 258 -26.20 -0.19 18.74
N PHE A 259 -25.74 -0.33 17.49
CA PHE A 259 -25.97 0.69 16.46
C PHE A 259 -27.45 0.82 16.09
N GLU A 260 -28.17 -0.30 15.98
CA GLU A 260 -29.61 -0.30 15.71
C GLU A 260 -30.41 0.31 16.87
N GLN A 261 -30.06 0.00 18.12
CA GLN A 261 -30.71 0.58 19.30
C GLN A 261 -30.58 2.11 19.35
N GLU A 262 -29.45 2.67 18.90
CA GLU A 262 -29.22 4.12 18.90
C GLU A 262 -29.85 4.84 17.71
N ASN A 263 -30.21 4.12 16.63
CA ASN A 263 -30.76 4.69 15.40
C ASN A 263 -32.20 4.23 15.11
N ALA A 264 -32.85 3.57 16.07
CA ALA A 264 -34.25 3.20 15.94
C ALA A 264 -35.12 4.47 15.87
N PRO A 265 -36.06 4.57 14.90
CA PRO A 265 -37.02 5.67 14.88
C PRO A 265 -37.86 5.62 16.15
N ALA A 266 -38.02 6.79 16.77
CA ALA A 266 -38.87 6.99 17.95
C ALA A 266 -40.35 6.70 17.66
#